data_AF-A0A3L6JI22-F1
#
_entry.id   AF-A0A3L6JI22-F1
#
_cell.length_a   1.000
_cell.length_b   1.000
_cell.length_c   1.000
_cell.angle_alpha   90.00
_cell.angle_beta   90.00
_cell.angle_gamma   90.00
#
_symmetry.space_group_name_H-M   'P 1'
#
loop_
_entity.id
_entity.type
_entity.pdbx_description
1 polymer ?
#
loop_
_entity_poly.entity_id
_entity_poly.type
_entity_poly.pdbx_seq_one_letter_code
_entity_poly.pdbx_strand_id
1 'polypeptide(L)'
;MIQTTRLFLDFFPVVVWALLAIILVIVMLLASWVLRPHVLQNSEKTSTYECGEVPVGPSRISYPYNYFVYTVLFVVVDVMGAFLWLLSSSTILWADATKYEVVWQVIVFIFIIMGGIGFSLKMIPHTFLDGRETVELYRKMKAEREQEQLAAGGR
;
A
#
# COMPACT_ATOMS: atom_id res chain seq x y z
N MET A 1 -17.51 0.61 -36.90
CA MET A 1 -16.49 1.67 -37.10
C MET A 1 -16.80 2.98 -36.35
N ILE A 2 -18.08 3.35 -36.15
CA ILE A 2 -18.45 4.60 -35.46
C ILE A 2 -18.31 4.52 -33.92
N GLN A 3 -18.65 3.38 -33.31
CA GLN A 3 -18.63 3.20 -31.85
C GLN A 3 -17.22 3.16 -31.24
N THR A 4 -16.26 2.53 -31.92
CA THR A 4 -14.85 2.50 -31.52
C THR A 4 -14.21 3.88 -31.56
N THR A 5 -14.58 4.70 -32.55
CA THR A 5 -14.08 6.07 -32.69
C THR A 5 -14.62 6.98 -31.57
N ARG A 6 -15.89 6.80 -31.17
CA ARG A 6 -16.46 7.53 -30.01
C ARG A 6 -15.76 7.15 -28.71
N LEU A 7 -15.55 5.87 -28.46
CA LEU A 7 -14.81 5.39 -27.28
C LEU A 7 -13.42 6.04 -27.19
N PHE A 8 -12.68 6.10 -28.29
CA PHE A 8 -11.37 6.75 -28.32
C PHE A 8 -11.46 8.25 -27.97
N LEU A 9 -12.45 8.95 -28.50
CA LEU A 9 -12.67 10.38 -28.21
C LEU A 9 -13.07 10.65 -26.76
N ASP A 10 -13.82 9.73 -26.12
CA ASP A 10 -14.22 9.85 -24.73
C ASP A 10 -13.06 9.61 -23.75
N PHE A 11 -12.13 8.71 -24.09
CA PHE A 11 -10.94 8.42 -23.28
C PHE A 11 -9.73 9.32 -23.59
N PHE A 12 -9.73 9.99 -24.74
CA PHE A 12 -8.65 10.92 -25.13
C PHE A 12 -8.39 12.00 -24.06
N PRO A 13 -9.41 12.68 -23.49
CA PRO A 13 -9.22 13.62 -22.39
C PRO A 13 -8.51 13.00 -21.18
N VAL A 14 -8.82 11.75 -20.82
CA VAL A 14 -8.20 11.08 -19.66
C VAL A 14 -6.69 10.94 -19.86
N VAL A 15 -6.27 10.53 -21.06
CA VAL A 15 -4.85 10.42 -21.41
C VAL A 15 -4.19 11.80 -21.39
N VAL A 16 -4.84 12.81 -21.94
CA VAL A 16 -4.34 14.19 -21.93
C VAL A 16 -4.15 14.69 -20.49
N TRP A 17 -5.12 14.49 -19.61
CA TRP A 17 -5.00 14.88 -18.19
C TRP A 17 -3.91 14.12 -17.45
N ALA A 18 -3.77 12.81 -17.67
CA ALA A 18 -2.70 12.01 -17.09
C ALA A 18 -1.31 12.51 -17.54
N LEU A 19 -1.15 12.82 -18.84
CA LEU A 19 0.09 13.37 -19.37
C LEU A 19 0.36 14.77 -18.81
N LEU A 20 -0.64 15.65 -18.74
CA LEU A 20 -0.49 16.98 -18.15
C LEU A 20 -0.09 16.89 -16.67
N ALA A 21 -0.64 15.95 -15.90
CA ALA A 21 -0.25 15.73 -14.51
C ALA A 21 1.22 15.30 -14.38
N ILE A 22 1.68 14.39 -15.24
CA ILE A 22 3.08 13.94 -15.28
C ILE A 22 4.00 15.11 -15.69
N ILE A 23 3.64 15.84 -16.74
CA ILE A 23 4.40 17.01 -17.21
C ILE A 23 4.48 18.06 -16.09
N LEU A 24 3.40 18.32 -15.37
CA LEU A 24 3.39 19.26 -14.26
C LEU A 24 4.38 18.85 -13.17
N VAL A 25 4.39 17.59 -12.75
CA VAL A 25 5.36 17.08 -11.76
C VAL A 25 6.79 17.24 -12.26
N ILE A 26 7.06 16.88 -13.53
CA ILE A 26 8.40 17.03 -14.12
C ILE A 26 8.81 18.50 -14.17
N VAL A 27 7.95 19.39 -14.64
CA VAL A 27 8.23 20.84 -14.72
C VAL A 27 8.50 21.41 -13.33
N MET A 28 7.72 21.02 -12.31
CA MET A 28 7.95 21.45 -10.93
C MET A 28 9.29 20.96 -10.38
N LEU A 29 9.64 19.69 -10.62
CA LEU A 29 10.94 19.13 -10.21
C LEU A 29 12.11 19.80 -10.95
N LEU A 30 11.98 20.05 -12.25
CA LEU A 30 12.99 20.75 -13.05
C LEU A 30 13.13 22.21 -12.63
N ALA A 31 12.02 22.92 -12.39
CA ALA A 31 12.04 24.27 -11.88
C ALA A 31 12.71 24.32 -10.50
N SER A 32 12.39 23.39 -9.60
CA SER A 32 13.06 23.25 -8.31
C SER A 32 14.56 23.01 -8.47
N TRP A 33 14.96 22.13 -9.39
CA TRP A 33 16.37 21.83 -9.65
C TRP A 33 17.15 23.03 -10.23
N VAL A 34 16.54 23.78 -11.16
CA VAL A 34 17.16 24.98 -11.78
C VAL A 34 17.23 26.15 -10.80
N LEU A 35 16.17 26.38 -10.01
CA LEU A 35 16.08 27.50 -9.06
C LEU A 35 16.86 27.24 -7.76
N ARG A 36 17.17 25.97 -7.45
CA ARG A 36 17.90 25.61 -6.23
C ARG A 36 19.30 26.24 -6.22
N PRO A 37 19.74 26.84 -5.11
CA PRO A 37 21.13 27.23 -4.92
C PRO A 37 22.04 26.01 -5.02
N HIS A 38 23.00 26.07 -5.94
CA HIS A 38 24.00 25.03 -6.12
C HIS A 38 25.06 25.14 -5.02
N VAL A 39 24.72 24.62 -3.83
CA VAL A 39 25.66 24.52 -2.70
C VAL A 39 26.49 23.25 -2.88
N LEU A 40 27.80 23.35 -2.66
CA LEU A 40 28.72 22.20 -2.59
C LEU A 40 28.10 21.10 -1.72
N GLN A 41 27.94 19.90 -2.30
CA GLN A 41 27.48 18.73 -1.57
C GLN A 41 28.61 18.28 -0.64
N ASN A 42 28.65 18.82 0.57
CA ASN A 42 29.54 18.34 1.61
C ASN A 42 29.03 16.99 2.15
N SER A 43 29.95 16.18 2.68
CA SER A 43 29.65 14.85 3.23
C SER A 43 28.46 14.87 4.21
N GLU A 44 28.34 15.92 5.02
CA GLU A 44 27.27 16.11 6.00
C GLU A 44 25.86 16.33 5.39
N LYS A 45 25.75 16.90 4.18
CA LYS A 45 24.45 17.08 3.52
C LYS A 45 23.97 15.82 2.81
N THR A 46 24.88 14.89 2.53
CA THR A 46 24.61 13.62 1.85
C THR A 46 24.61 12.43 2.79
N SER A 47 24.94 12.63 4.07
CA SER A 47 24.89 11.58 5.09
C SER A 47 23.44 11.32 5.52
N THR A 48 23.17 10.09 5.97
CA THR A 48 21.89 9.72 6.57
C THR A 48 21.66 10.53 7.84
N TYR A 49 20.45 11.04 8.03
CA TYR A 49 20.07 11.78 9.23
C TYR A 49 19.99 10.85 10.45
N GLU A 50 20.86 11.08 11.43
CA GLU A 50 20.92 10.35 12.72
C GLU A 50 21.04 11.34 13.91
N CYS A 51 20.33 12.48 13.83
CA CYS A 51 20.38 13.55 14.85
C CYS A 51 21.80 14.08 15.16
N GLY A 52 22.74 13.95 14.22
CA GLY A 52 24.13 14.38 14.36
C GLY A 52 25.12 13.28 14.76
N GLU A 53 24.64 12.06 15.00
CA GLU A 53 25.47 10.90 15.28
C GLU A 53 25.92 10.21 13.98
N VAL A 54 27.05 9.49 14.05
CA VAL A 54 27.52 8.67 12.92
C VAL A 54 26.66 7.42 12.82
N PRO A 55 26.08 7.08 11.66
CA PRO A 55 25.27 5.87 11.52
C PRO A 55 26.11 4.62 11.81
N VAL A 56 25.67 3.84 12.80
CA VAL A 56 26.35 2.60 13.21
C VAL A 56 25.54 1.39 12.81
N GLY A 57 26.18 0.47 12.08
CA GLY A 57 25.64 -0.85 11.78
C GLY A 57 24.65 -0.87 10.60
N PRO A 58 24.12 -2.07 10.30
CA PRO A 58 23.18 -2.24 9.20
C PRO A 58 21.80 -1.65 9.53
N SER A 59 21.31 -0.78 8.64
CA SER A 59 20.01 -0.10 8.73
C SER A 59 18.81 -0.98 8.38
N ARG A 60 19.05 -2.18 7.85
CA ARG A 60 17.99 -3.13 7.51
C ARG A 60 17.73 -4.06 8.68
N ILE A 61 16.52 -3.99 9.21
CA ILE A 61 15.98 -4.98 10.15
C ILE A 61 14.94 -5.82 9.43
N SER A 62 14.90 -7.12 9.74
CA SER A 62 13.84 -8.00 9.27
C SER A 62 12.57 -7.66 10.04
N TYR A 63 11.61 -7.02 9.37
CA TYR A 63 10.30 -6.76 9.96
C TYR A 63 9.47 -8.06 9.98
N PRO A 64 8.63 -8.25 11.02
CA PRO A 64 7.69 -9.36 11.03
C PRO A 64 6.69 -9.24 9.89
N TYR A 65 6.03 -10.35 9.56
CA TYR A 65 5.10 -10.49 8.43
C TYR A 65 3.72 -9.88 8.69
N ASN A 66 3.58 -9.02 9.70
CA ASN A 66 2.30 -8.39 10.05
C ASN A 66 1.70 -7.62 8.86
N TYR A 67 2.50 -6.83 8.14
CA TYR A 67 2.05 -6.07 6.96
C TYR A 67 1.54 -6.95 5.81
N PHE A 68 2.05 -8.18 5.69
CA PHE A 68 1.60 -9.11 4.68
C PHE A 68 0.15 -9.55 4.92
N VAL A 69 -0.20 -9.84 6.17
CA VAL A 69 -1.57 -10.23 6.55
C VAL A 69 -2.58 -9.12 6.24
N TYR A 70 -2.25 -7.86 6.56
CA TYR A 70 -3.07 -6.72 6.17
C TYR A 70 -3.26 -6.63 4.66
N THR A 71 -2.19 -6.85 3.88
CA THR A 71 -2.24 -6.78 2.42
C THR A 71 -3.18 -7.85 1.85
N VAL A 72 -3.09 -9.08 2.33
CA VAL A 72 -3.97 -10.17 1.89
C VAL A 72 -5.42 -9.89 2.26
N LEU A 73 -5.70 -9.46 3.49
CA LEU A 73 -7.06 -9.12 3.93
C LEU A 73 -7.63 -7.96 3.12
N PHE A 74 -6.82 -6.94 2.84
CA PHE A 74 -7.20 -5.80 2.00
C PHE A 74 -7.56 -6.25 0.58
N VAL A 75 -6.73 -7.07 -0.06
CA VAL A 75 -6.98 -7.55 -1.43
C VAL A 75 -8.28 -8.36 -1.53
N VAL A 76 -8.61 -9.18 -0.51
CA VAL A 76 -9.87 -9.93 -0.48
C VAL A 76 -11.08 -8.99 -0.46
N VAL A 77 -11.04 -7.95 0.38
CA VAL A 77 -12.11 -6.94 0.46
C VAL A 77 -12.16 -6.07 -0.80
N ASP A 78 -11.01 -5.75 -1.39
CA ASP A 78 -10.91 -4.97 -2.64
C ASP A 78 -11.54 -5.72 -3.81
N VAL A 79 -11.24 -7.03 -3.95
CA VAL A 79 -11.88 -7.90 -4.95
C VAL A 79 -13.39 -7.97 -4.71
N MET A 80 -13.84 -8.11 -3.46
CA MET A 80 -15.27 -8.06 -3.13
C MET A 80 -15.89 -6.73 -3.60
N GLY A 81 -15.23 -5.60 -3.34
CA GLY A 81 -15.66 -4.28 -3.80
C GLY A 81 -15.78 -4.18 -5.33
N ALA A 82 -14.81 -4.73 -6.07
CA ALA A 82 -14.84 -4.78 -7.52
C ALA A 82 -16.05 -5.59 -8.05
N PHE A 83 -16.35 -6.74 -7.44
CA PHE A 83 -17.55 -7.53 -7.78
C PHE A 83 -18.83 -6.75 -7.48
N LEU A 84 -18.93 -6.10 -6.32
CA LEU A 84 -20.11 -5.30 -5.97
C LEU A 84 -20.31 -4.13 -6.93
N TRP A 85 -19.24 -3.45 -7.32
CA TRP A 85 -19.29 -2.38 -8.31
C TRP A 85 -19.77 -2.88 -9.68
N LEU A 86 -19.25 -4.02 -10.15
CA LEU A 86 -19.66 -4.62 -11.42
C LEU A 86 -21.15 -5.02 -11.42
N LEU A 87 -21.63 -5.60 -10.31
CA LEU A 87 -23.03 -5.99 -10.16
C LEU A 87 -23.95 -4.76 -10.06
N SER A 88 -23.50 -3.71 -9.35
CA SER A 88 -24.25 -2.47 -9.22
C SER A 88 -24.33 -1.65 -10.52
N SER A 89 -23.33 -1.75 -11.39
CA SER A 89 -23.24 -0.99 -12.65
C SER A 89 -23.78 -1.74 -13.87
N SER A 90 -23.99 -3.04 -13.76
CA SER A 90 -24.58 -3.85 -14.83
C SER A 90 -25.99 -3.38 -15.15
N THR A 91 -26.36 -3.21 -16.41
CA THR A 91 -27.76 -2.90 -16.81
C THR A 91 -28.58 -4.18 -17.06
N ILE A 92 -27.89 -5.29 -17.35
CA ILE A 92 -28.49 -6.59 -17.69
C ILE A 92 -29.13 -7.24 -16.46
N LEU A 93 -28.47 -7.14 -15.31
CA LEU A 93 -28.91 -7.76 -14.05
C LEU A 93 -30.13 -7.05 -13.42
N TRP A 94 -30.44 -5.84 -13.89
CA TRP A 94 -31.54 -5.02 -13.39
C TRP A 94 -32.73 -4.96 -14.36
N ALA A 95 -32.82 -5.89 -15.30
CA ALA A 95 -34.05 -6.14 -16.06
C ALA A 95 -35.11 -6.81 -15.14
N ASP A 96 -36.39 -6.49 -15.34
CA ASP A 96 -37.46 -6.69 -14.34
C ASP A 96 -37.62 -8.11 -13.78
N ALA A 97 -37.26 -9.15 -14.53
CA ALA A 97 -37.41 -10.54 -14.09
C ALA A 97 -36.28 -11.04 -13.16
N THR A 98 -35.10 -10.42 -13.17
CA THR A 98 -33.88 -10.96 -12.54
C THR A 98 -33.50 -10.27 -11.23
N LYS A 99 -34.15 -9.14 -10.91
CA LYS A 99 -33.79 -8.26 -9.79
C LYS A 99 -33.78 -8.97 -8.43
N TYR A 100 -34.84 -9.72 -8.12
CA TYR A 100 -34.98 -10.34 -6.80
C TYR A 100 -34.05 -11.55 -6.62
N GLU A 101 -33.75 -12.27 -7.71
CA GLU A 101 -32.86 -13.43 -7.68
C GLU A 101 -31.39 -13.02 -7.47
N VAL A 102 -30.96 -11.91 -8.06
CA VAL A 102 -29.58 -11.42 -7.92
C VAL A 102 -29.33 -10.85 -6.51
N VAL A 103 -30.31 -10.19 -5.91
CA VAL A 103 -30.14 -9.54 -4.59
C VAL A 103 -29.79 -10.54 -3.49
N TRP A 104 -30.48 -11.68 -3.40
CA TRP A 104 -30.17 -12.67 -2.37
C TRP A 104 -28.80 -13.33 -2.60
N GLN A 105 -28.39 -13.52 -3.85
CA GLN A 105 -27.07 -14.07 -4.20
C GLN A 105 -25.94 -13.12 -3.76
N VAL A 106 -26.12 -11.81 -3.97
CA VAL A 106 -25.18 -10.79 -3.50
C VAL A 106 -25.08 -10.79 -1.98
N ILE A 107 -26.22 -10.90 -1.29
CA ILE A 107 -26.26 -10.98 0.17
C ILE A 107 -25.46 -12.21 0.64
N VAL A 108 -25.71 -13.38 0.05
CA VAL A 108 -24.98 -14.62 0.39
C VAL A 108 -23.49 -14.48 0.08
N PHE A 109 -23.12 -13.89 -1.05
CA PHE A 109 -21.72 -13.62 -1.41
C PHE A 109 -21.01 -12.74 -0.37
N ILE A 110 -21.63 -11.62 0.03
CA ILE A 110 -21.10 -10.75 1.08
C ILE A 110 -20.97 -11.52 2.39
N PHE A 111 -21.99 -12.29 2.79
CA PHE A 111 -21.94 -13.08 4.03
C PHE A 111 -20.82 -14.12 4.03
N ILE A 112 -20.55 -14.78 2.90
CA ILE A 112 -19.46 -15.76 2.79
C ILE A 112 -18.10 -15.07 2.95
N ILE A 113 -17.87 -13.94 2.26
CA ILE A 113 -16.59 -13.22 2.34
C ILE A 113 -16.40 -12.61 3.73
N MET A 114 -17.43 -11.93 4.28
CA MET A 114 -17.39 -11.35 5.62
C MET A 114 -17.22 -12.41 6.69
N GLY A 115 -17.87 -13.57 6.54
CA GLY A 115 -17.69 -14.74 7.40
C GLY A 115 -16.27 -15.29 7.34
N GLY A 116 -15.70 -15.40 6.13
CA GLY A 116 -14.31 -15.82 5.92
C GLY A 116 -13.29 -14.86 6.54
N ILE A 117 -13.53 -13.54 6.42
CA ILE A 117 -12.71 -12.52 7.08
C ILE A 117 -12.86 -12.62 8.59
N GLY A 118 -14.09 -12.72 9.11
CA GLY A 118 -14.34 -12.89 10.54
C GLY A 118 -13.66 -14.13 11.13
N PHE A 119 -13.70 -15.25 10.41
CA PHE A 119 -12.98 -16.46 10.78
C PHE A 119 -11.46 -16.24 10.76
N SER A 120 -10.94 -15.59 9.72
CA SER A 120 -9.52 -15.29 9.60
C SER A 120 -9.04 -14.40 10.75
N LEU A 121 -9.79 -13.34 11.08
CA LEU A 121 -9.50 -12.44 12.20
C LEU A 121 -9.55 -13.15 13.56
N LYS A 122 -10.41 -14.17 13.71
CA LYS A 122 -10.45 -15.00 14.91
C LYS A 122 -9.26 -15.97 14.99
N MET A 123 -8.82 -16.49 13.85
CA MET A 123 -7.70 -17.45 13.76
C MET A 123 -6.34 -16.77 13.94
N ILE A 124 -6.19 -15.55 13.42
CA ILE A 124 -4.95 -14.79 13.49
C ILE A 124 -4.70 -14.34 14.94
N PRO A 125 -3.49 -14.55 15.50
CA PRO A 125 -3.12 -14.00 16.79
C PRO A 125 -3.31 -12.47 16.83
N HIS A 126 -3.87 -11.97 17.91
CA HIS A 126 -4.15 -10.54 18.09
C HIS A 126 -2.89 -9.66 17.99
N THR A 127 -1.69 -10.24 18.16
CA THR A 127 -0.41 -9.55 18.04
C THR A 127 -0.09 -9.07 16.63
N PHE A 128 -0.61 -9.74 15.58
CA PHE A 128 -0.35 -9.34 14.18
C PHE A 128 -0.94 -7.98 13.84
N LEU A 129 -2.12 -7.66 14.38
CA LEU A 129 -2.86 -6.45 14.02
C LEU A 129 -2.58 -5.27 14.96
N ASP A 130 -1.79 -5.48 15.99
CA ASP A 130 -1.57 -4.54 17.08
C ASP A 130 -0.14 -3.98 17.06
N GLY A 131 0.79 -4.67 16.38
CA GLY A 131 2.14 -4.16 16.14
C GLY A 131 3.05 -4.14 17.37
N ARG A 132 2.56 -4.45 18.57
CA ARG A 132 3.39 -4.55 19.79
C ARG A 132 4.54 -5.55 19.64
N GLU A 133 4.27 -6.69 19.00
CA GLU A 133 5.28 -7.73 18.74
C GLU A 133 6.46 -7.20 17.91
N THR A 134 6.21 -6.26 16.98
CA THR A 134 7.27 -5.63 16.18
C THR A 134 8.24 -4.83 17.04
N VAL A 135 7.71 -4.15 18.07
CA VAL A 135 8.48 -3.34 19.00
C VAL A 135 9.29 -4.25 19.92
N GLU A 136 8.69 -5.36 20.36
CA GLU A 136 9.37 -6.34 21.21
C GLU A 136 10.52 -7.05 20.46
N LEU A 137 10.28 -7.51 19.23
CA LEU A 137 11.31 -8.08 18.36
C LEU A 137 12.45 -7.08 18.12
N TYR A 138 12.11 -5.81 17.86
CA TYR A 138 13.12 -4.76 17.71
C TYR A 138 13.96 -4.59 18.98
N ARG A 139 13.33 -4.51 20.16
CA ARG A 139 14.04 -4.42 21.44
C ARG A 139 14.95 -5.62 21.68
N LYS A 140 14.48 -6.83 21.35
CA LYS A 140 15.26 -8.05 21.48
C LYS A 140 16.48 -8.06 20.56
N MET A 141 16.29 -7.74 19.27
CA MET A 141 17.39 -7.62 18.32
C MET A 141 18.39 -6.54 18.73
N LYS A 142 17.92 -5.41 19.29
CA LYS A 142 18.78 -4.36 19.83
C LYS A 142 19.64 -4.89 20.98
N ALA A 143 19.04 -5.61 21.93
CA ALA A 143 19.77 -6.21 23.05
C ALA A 143 20.77 -7.28 22.61
N GLU A 144 20.42 -8.13 21.63
CA GLU A 144 21.33 -9.12 21.05
C GLU A 144 22.54 -8.44 20.39
N ARG A 145 22.33 -7.36 19.62
CA ARG A 145 23.42 -6.58 19.02
C ARG A 145 24.31 -5.90 20.05
N GLU A 146 23.73 -5.34 21.11
CA GLU A 146 24.49 -4.75 22.21
C GLU A 146 25.39 -5.82 22.88
N GLN A 147 24.88 -7.04 23.06
CA GLN A 147 25.66 -8.16 23.59
C GLN A 147 26.76 -8.64 22.63
N GLU A 148 26.48 -8.74 21.33
CA GLU A 148 27.48 -9.07 20.31
C GLU A 148 28.59 -8.01 20.26
N GLN A 149 28.25 -6.73 20.38
CA GLN A 149 29.22 -5.63 20.45
C GLN A 149 30.10 -5.72 21.70
N LEU A 150 29.53 -6.08 22.86
CA LEU A 150 30.28 -6.30 24.10
C LEU A 150 31.21 -7.53 23.98
N ALA A 151 30.72 -8.62 23.38
CA ALA A 151 31.49 -9.86 23.17
C ALA A 151 32.60 -9.71 22.12
N ALA A 152 32.42 -8.84 21.13
CA ALA A 152 33.43 -8.51 20.12
C ALA A 152 34.56 -7.61 20.63
N GLY A 153 34.60 -7.28 21.92
CA GLY A 153 35.63 -6.44 22.53
C GLY A 153 35.42 -4.96 22.25
N GLY A 154 34.27 -4.43 22.67
CA GLY A 154 33.88 -3.03 22.48
C GLY A 154 34.95 -2.02 22.96
N ARG A 155 35.29 -1.08 22.08
CA ARG A 155 35.90 0.20 22.45
C ARG A 155 34.86 1.10 23.13
#